data_AF-A0A6P0U4C0-F1
#
_entry.id   AF-A0A6P0U4C0-F1
#
_cell.length_a   1.000
_cell.length_b   1.000
_cell.length_c   1.000
_cell.angle_alpha   90.00
_cell.angle_beta   90.00
_cell.angle_gamma   90.00
#
_symmetry.space_group_name_H-M   'P 1'
#
loop_
_entity.id
_entity.type
_entity.pdbx_description
1 polymer ?
#
loop_
_entity_poly.entity_id
_entity_poly.type
_entity_poly.pdbx_seq_one_letter_code
_entity_poly.pdbx_strand_id
1 'polypeptide(L)' 'MYRKVGQRDTPPENFELPFNGQLSPDNRWVVMANLISWSKYEDKYALLFSGERGAPALSFRMALGTLIIK' A
#
# COMPACT_ATOMS: atom_id res chain seq x y z
N MET A 1 2.86 -13.94 11.42
CA MET A 1 1.82 -14.31 10.43
C MET A 1 1.63 -13.18 9.44
N TYR A 2 1.53 -13.45 8.14
CA TYR A 2 1.07 -12.46 7.16
C TYR A 2 -0.31 -12.86 6.63
N ARG A 3 -1.25 -11.90 6.61
CA ARG A 3 -2.56 -12.09 5.99
C ARG A 3 -2.66 -11.14 4.82
N LYS A 4 -2.67 -11.68 3.61
CA LYS A 4 -2.97 -10.91 2.40
C LYS A 4 -4.46 -10.57 2.42
N VAL A 5 -4.80 -9.45 3.06
CA VAL A 5 -6.15 -8.88 2.94
C VAL A 5 -6.27 -8.45 1.49
N GLY A 6 -7.36 -8.81 0.81
CA GLY A 6 -7.60 -8.38 -0.57
C GLY A 6 -7.48 -6.85 -0.64
N GLN A 7 -6.32 -6.36 -1.08
CA GLN A 7 -6.09 -4.94 -1.21
C GLN A 7 -7.02 -4.46 -2.30
N ARG A 8 -7.88 -3.50 -1.96
CA ARG A 8 -8.48 -2.66 -2.97
C ARG A 8 -7.32 -1.84 -3.53
N ASP A 9 -6.75 -2.30 -4.63
CA ASP A 9 -5.82 -1.50 -5.43
C ASP A 9 -6.63 -0.40 -6.12
N THR A 10 -7.14 0.54 -5.33
CA THR A 10 -7.71 1.78 -5.86
C THR A 10 -6.53 2.61 -6.34
N PRO A 11 -6.39 2.83 -7.66
CA PRO A 11 -5.38 3.75 -8.15
C PRO A 11 -5.62 5.14 -7.55
N PRO A 12 -4.57 5.97 -7.37
CA PRO A 12 -4.72 7.29 -6.77
C PRO A 12 -5.76 8.18 -7.46
N GLU A 13 -5.93 7.99 -8.77
CA GLU A 13 -6.91 8.68 -9.62
C GLU A 13 -8.36 8.38 -9.24
N ASN A 14 -8.62 7.18 -8.72
CA ASN A 14 -9.95 6.73 -8.29
C ASN A 14 -10.18 6.95 -6.79
N PHE A 15 -9.33 7.74 -6.13
CA PHE A 15 -9.53 8.07 -4.73
C PHE A 15 -10.66 9.10 -4.59
N GLU A 16 -11.79 8.64 -4.06
CA GLU A 16 -12.97 9.48 -3.84
C GLU A 16 -12.73 10.44 -2.67
N LEU A 17 -12.66 11.74 -2.99
CA LEU A 17 -12.60 12.80 -1.99
C LEU A 17 -14.02 13.21 -1.55
N PRO A 18 -14.22 13.61 -0.27
CA PRO A 18 -15.54 14.01 0.25
C PRO A 18 -16.07 15.30 -0.41
N PHE A 19 -15.22 16.01 -1.13
CA PHE A 19 -15.55 17.06 -2.07
C PHE A 19 -15.15 16.52 -3.45
N ASN A 20 -16.01 16.62 -4.47
CA ASN A 20 -15.88 16.03 -5.83
C ASN A 20 -14.62 16.42 -6.65
N GLY A 21 -13.44 16.43 -6.04
CA GLY A 21 -12.15 16.68 -6.65
C GLY A 21 -11.37 15.38 -6.83
N GLN A 22 -10.19 15.52 -7.44
CA GLN A 22 -9.23 14.44 -7.65
C GLN A 22 -7.88 14.84 -7.07
N LEU A 23 -7.05 13.85 -6.75
CA LEU A 23 -5.67 14.10 -6.36
C LEU A 23 -4.88 14.67 -7.55
N SER A 24 -4.04 15.68 -7.31
CA SER A 24 -3.16 16.22 -8.35
C SER A 24 -2.18 15.12 -8.80
N PRO A 25 -2.03 14.87 -10.11
CA PRO A 25 -1.10 13.86 -10.63
C PRO A 25 0.37 14.20 -10.31
N ASP A 26 0.69 15.49 -10.17
CA ASP A 26 2.03 15.97 -9.83
C ASP A 26 2.33 15.92 -8.32
N ASN A 27 1.35 15.52 -7.51
CA ASN A 27 1.59 15.31 -6.08
C ASN A 27 2.64 14.22 -5.88
N ARG A 28 3.68 14.54 -5.10
CA ARG A 28 4.81 13.62 -4.83
C ARG A 28 4.36 12.23 -4.37
N TRP A 29 3.30 12.13 -3.57
CA TRP A 29 2.76 10.86 -3.09
C TRP A 29 2.02 10.09 -4.18
N VAL A 30 1.30 10.77 -5.08
CA VAL A 30 0.62 10.16 -6.23
C VAL A 30 1.64 9.60 -7.22
N VAL A 31 2.66 10.39 -7.57
CA VAL A 31 3.77 9.96 -8.42
C VAL A 31 4.45 8.72 -7.84
N MET A 32 4.78 8.76 -6.54
CA MET A 32 5.44 7.63 -5.88
C MET A 32 4.55 6.38 -5.84
N ALA A 33 3.25 6.54 -5.59
CA ALA A 33 2.31 5.43 -5.58
C ALA A 33 2.18 4.76 -6.95
N ASN A 34 2.28 5.52 -8.04
CA ASN A 34 2.24 5.01 -9.41
C ASN A 34 3.55 4.28 -9.81
N LEU A 35 4.68 4.64 -9.23
CA LEU A 35 5.97 4.00 -9.51
C LEU A 35 6.17 2.66 -8.79
N ILE A 36 5.49 2.44 -7.68
CA ILE A 36 5.69 1.24 -6.85
C ILE A 36 4.83 0.08 -7.38
N SER A 37 5.47 -1.04 -7.72
CA SER A 37 4.78 -2.30 -8.04
C SER A 37 4.24 -2.98 -6.77
N TRP A 38 3.14 -2.47 -6.21
CA TRP A 38 2.57 -2.87 -4.92
C TRP A 38 2.43 -4.39 -4.77
N SER A 39 1.77 -5.07 -5.71
CA SER A 39 1.55 -6.53 -5.66
C SER A 39 2.86 -7.33 -5.58
N LYS A 40 3.86 -6.96 -6.39
CA LYS A 40 5.16 -7.65 -6.42
C LYS A 40 5.91 -7.54 -5.09
N TYR A 41 5.86 -6.37 -4.45
CA TYR A 41 6.55 -6.16 -3.19
C TYR A 41 5.76 -6.68 -1.98
N GLU A 42 4.43 -6.64 -2.05
CA GLU A 42 3.53 -7.29 -1.10
C GLU A 42 3.83 -8.80 -1.00
N ASP A 43 3.99 -9.48 -2.13
CA ASP A 43 4.34 -10.92 -2.15
C ASP A 43 5.71 -11.18 -1.52
N LYS A 44 6.72 -10.36 -1.84
CA LYS A 44 8.05 -10.46 -1.21
C LYS A 44 8.00 -10.19 0.30
N TYR A 45 7.23 -9.20 0.71
CA TYR A 45 7.06 -8.85 2.10
C TYR A 45 6.35 -9.97 2.88
N ALA A 46 5.33 -10.60 2.28
CA ALA A 46 4.64 -11.75 2.86
C ALA A 46 5.59 -12.93 3.15
N LEU A 47 6.55 -13.20 2.27
CA LEU A 47 7.55 -14.27 2.44
C LEU A 47 8.44 -14.09 3.68
N LEU A 48 8.54 -12.88 4.24
CA LEU A 48 9.32 -12.60 5.44
C LEU A 48 8.65 -13.09 6.73
N PHE A 49 7.38 -13.48 6.69
CA PHE A 49 6.61 -13.87 7.87
C PHE A 49 6.23 -15.35 7.83
N SER A 50 6.25 -16.00 8.99
CA SER A 50 5.71 -17.36 9.14
C SER A 50 4.21 -17.38 8.84
N GLY A 51 3.73 -18.34 8.06
CA GLY A 51 2.30 -18.46 7.72
C GLY A 51 1.38 -18.80 8.88
N GLU A 52 1.88 -19.51 9.90
CA GLU A 52 1.03 -20.14 10.93
C GLU A 52 1.15 -19.54 12.34
N ARG A 53 2.21 -18.78 12.63
CA ARG A 53 2.54 -18.35 14.00
C ARG A 53 2.74 -16.84 14.14
N GLY A 54 2.46 -16.35 15.35
CA GLY A 54 2.63 -14.95 15.75
C GLY A 54 1.47 -14.04 15.33
N ALA A 55 1.52 -12.78 15.78
CA ALA A 55 0.54 -11.77 15.41
C ALA A 55 0.55 -11.51 13.89
N PRO A 56 -0.61 -11.19 13.29
CA PRO A 56 -0.69 -10.72 11.92
C PRO A 56 0.10 -9.42 11.75
N ALA A 57 1.02 -9.37 10.79
CA ALA A 57 1.73 -8.16 10.44
C ALA A 57 0.83 -7.18 9.65
N LEU A 58 1.16 -5.89 9.72
CA LEU A 58 0.54 -4.84 8.91
C LEU A 58 0.89 -5.04 7.44
N SER A 59 0.06 -4.50 6.54
CA SER A 59 0.28 -4.62 5.09
C SER A 59 1.58 -3.94 4.65
N PHE A 60 2.14 -4.37 3.52
CA PHE A 60 3.34 -3.75 2.96
C PHE A 60 3.14 -2.25 2.73
N ARG A 61 1.96 -1.85 2.22
CA ARG A 61 1.62 -0.44 1.99
C ARG A 61 1.70 0.39 3.27
N MET A 62 1.22 -0.15 4.39
CA MET A 62 1.29 0.54 5.68
C MET A 62 2.73 0.65 6.17
N ALA A 63 3.48 -0.46 6.16
CA ALA A 63 4.87 -0.48 6.58
C ALA A 63 5.72 0.50 5.75
N LEU A 64 5.62 0.46 4.43
CA LEU A 64 6.32 1.38 3.54
C LEU A 64 5.87 2.83 3.76
N GLY A 65 4.57 3.07 3.91
CA GLY A 65 4.03 4.40 4.21
C GLY A 65 4.68 5.01 5.45
N THR A 66 4.78 4.25 6.54
CA THR A 66 5.42 4.72 7.79
C THR A 66 6.90 5.05 7.63
N LEU A 67 7.60 4.39 6.71
CA LEU A 67 9.03 4.64 6.45
C LEU A 67 9.27 5.89 5.61
N ILE A 68 8.30 6.28 4.77
CA ILE A 68 8.44 7.39 3.82
C ILE A 68 7.85 8.70 4.36
N ILE A 69 6.86 8.63 5.26
CA ILE A 69 6.30 9.80 5.93
C ILE A 69 7.39 10.46 6.79
N LYS A 70 7.62 11.75 6.55
CA LYS A 70 8.60 12.60 7.23
C LYS A 70 7.89 13.70 7.99
#